data_AF-A0A484BYF4-F1
#
_entry.id   AF-A0A484BYF4-F1
#
_cell.length_a   1.000
_cell.length_b   1.000
_cell.length_c   1.000
_cell.angle_alpha   90.00
_cell.angle_beta   90.00
_cell.angle_gamma   90.00
#
_symmetry.space_group_name_H-M   'P 1'
#
loop_
_entity.id
_entity.type
_entity.pdbx_description
1 polymer ?
#
loop_
_entity_poly.entity_id
_entity_poly.type
_entity_poly.pdbx_seq_one_letter_code
_entity_poly.pdbx_strand_id
1 'polypeptide(L)'
;MKFYVLLLALLQSLGCSGVPLYTSELESMASRGLGAALAEVNSVYAVNHLYRVTQSSVKRVISVGINTADLVMVFGIKETECLKASTHDPQTCAFRPGFFVPSSSCSSRVQMLDTSTQVLSLSCGHDSSSSSESSEEKFSRGRYQFNISFGNRDPAPAPTAPSVQPGRSLHKQRAEIWNNSLE
;
A
#
# COMPACT_ATOMS: atom_id res chain seq x y z
N MET A 1 22.77 -22.05 -49.98
CA MET A 1 23.38 -21.51 -48.73
C MET A 1 22.71 -20.23 -48.24
N LYS A 2 22.48 -19.21 -49.09
CA LYS A 2 21.83 -17.94 -48.70
C LYS A 2 20.41 -18.08 -48.12
N PHE A 3 19.60 -19.01 -48.64
CA PHE A 3 18.23 -19.24 -48.17
C PHE A 3 18.14 -19.81 -46.75
N TYR A 4 19.07 -20.69 -46.37
CA TYR A 4 19.11 -21.29 -45.03
C TYR A 4 19.48 -20.28 -43.94
N VAL A 5 20.36 -19.32 -44.27
CA VAL A 5 20.75 -18.24 -43.36
C VAL A 5 19.57 -17.28 -43.12
N LEU A 6 18.82 -16.98 -44.18
CA LEU A 6 17.60 -16.15 -44.09
C LEU A 6 16.50 -16.86 -43.29
N LEU A 7 16.33 -18.16 -43.50
CA LEU A 7 15.38 -18.99 -42.75
C LEU A 7 15.76 -19.06 -41.26
N LEU A 8 17.04 -19.28 -40.95
CA LEU A 8 17.54 -19.26 -39.57
C LEU A 8 17.33 -17.89 -38.91
N ALA A 9 17.62 -16.79 -39.59
CA ALA A 9 17.39 -15.44 -39.07
C ALA A 9 15.89 -15.17 -38.78
N LEU A 10 15.01 -15.62 -39.67
CA LEU A 10 13.56 -15.52 -39.50
C LEU A 10 13.07 -16.34 -38.30
N LEU A 11 13.48 -17.60 -38.18
CA LEU A 11 13.11 -18.46 -37.05
C LEU A 11 13.62 -17.90 -35.70
N GLN A 12 14.82 -17.35 -35.66
CA GLN A 12 15.37 -16.70 -34.45
C GLN A 12 14.60 -15.42 -34.11
N SER A 13 14.20 -14.63 -35.11
CA SER A 13 13.36 -13.43 -34.87
C SER A 13 11.93 -13.78 -34.41
N LEU A 14 11.38 -14.91 -34.87
CA LEU A 14 10.04 -15.38 -34.50
C LEU A 14 10.02 -16.07 -33.12
N GLY A 15 11.12 -16.73 -32.74
CA GLY A 15 11.25 -17.40 -31.44
C GLY A 15 11.58 -16.47 -30.26
N CYS A 16 12.05 -15.24 -30.53
CA CYS A 16 12.50 -14.32 -29.48
C CYS A 16 11.49 -13.24 -29.08
N SER A 17 10.32 -13.15 -29.72
CA SER A 17 9.35 -12.08 -29.42
C SER A 17 8.22 -12.49 -28.46
N GLY A 18 8.43 -13.57 -27.69
CA GLY A 18 7.51 -14.01 -26.64
C GLY A 18 7.59 -13.14 -25.39
N VAL A 19 7.19 -11.86 -25.48
CA VAL A 19 6.86 -11.09 -24.28
C VAL A 19 5.57 -11.70 -23.73
N PRO A 20 5.58 -12.30 -22.53
CA PRO A 20 4.36 -12.88 -21.99
C PRO A 20 3.37 -11.74 -21.76
N LEU A 21 2.21 -11.74 -22.44
CA LEU A 21 1.12 -10.77 -22.16
C LEU A 21 0.70 -10.79 -20.67
N TYR A 22 1.01 -11.89 -19.98
CA TYR A 22 0.85 -12.03 -18.53
C TYR A 22 1.66 -11.00 -17.71
N THR A 23 2.77 -10.47 -18.23
CA THR A 23 3.59 -9.53 -17.45
C THR A 23 2.91 -8.18 -17.28
N SER A 24 2.23 -7.65 -18.29
CA SER A 24 1.53 -6.37 -18.19
C SER A 24 0.31 -6.44 -17.26
N GLU A 25 -0.42 -7.57 -17.29
CA GLU A 25 -1.56 -7.77 -16.39
C GLU A 25 -1.08 -7.94 -14.95
N LEU A 26 -0.03 -8.73 -14.74
CA LEU A 26 0.58 -8.92 -13.43
C LEU A 26 1.16 -7.63 -12.87
N GLU A 27 1.80 -6.80 -13.68
CA GLU A 27 2.32 -5.48 -13.27
C GLU A 27 1.18 -4.54 -12.86
N SER A 28 0.08 -4.52 -13.63
CA SER A 28 -1.13 -3.77 -13.26
C SER A 28 -1.70 -4.24 -11.92
N MET A 29 -1.87 -5.55 -11.74
CA MET A 29 -2.35 -6.11 -10.47
C MET A 29 -1.39 -5.83 -9.31
N ALA A 30 -0.08 -5.94 -9.54
CA ALA A 30 0.94 -5.65 -8.54
C ALA A 30 0.92 -4.17 -8.12
N SER A 31 0.79 -3.23 -9.06
CA SER A 31 0.72 -1.80 -8.76
C SER A 31 -0.51 -1.44 -7.92
N ARG A 32 -1.68 -1.97 -8.29
CA ARG A 32 -2.94 -1.81 -7.54
C ARG A 32 -2.84 -2.44 -6.15
N GLY A 33 -2.32 -3.67 -6.06
CA GLY A 33 -2.14 -4.40 -4.80
C GLY A 33 -1.18 -3.69 -3.85
N LEU A 34 -0.06 -3.18 -4.37
CA LEU A 34 0.91 -2.39 -3.63
C LEU A 34 0.31 -1.08 -3.11
N GLY A 35 -0.48 -0.39 -3.95
CA GLY A 35 -1.19 0.82 -3.56
C GLY A 35 -2.15 0.58 -2.40
N ALA A 36 -2.94 -0.50 -2.47
CA ALA A 36 -3.84 -0.90 -1.39
C ALA A 36 -3.09 -1.27 -0.10
N ALA A 37 -2.01 -2.05 -0.21
CA ALA A 37 -1.18 -2.41 0.94
C ALA A 37 -0.53 -1.18 1.60
N LEU A 38 -0.02 -0.24 0.80
CA LEU A 38 0.56 1.01 1.32
C LEU A 38 -0.50 1.91 1.96
N ALA A 39 -1.71 1.97 1.39
CA ALA A 39 -2.81 2.70 1.99
C ALA A 39 -3.17 2.13 3.37
N GLU A 40 -3.22 0.81 3.52
CA GLU A 40 -3.44 0.17 4.82
C GLU A 40 -2.26 0.42 5.78
N VAL A 41 -1.01 0.42 5.28
CA VAL A 41 0.17 0.81 6.07
C VAL A 41 0.00 2.22 6.64
N ASN A 42 -0.36 3.18 5.78
CA ASN A 42 -0.54 4.57 6.18
C ASN A 42 -1.79 4.78 7.05
N SER A 43 -2.81 3.93 6.92
CA SER A 43 -3.96 3.94 7.82
C SER A 43 -3.58 3.47 9.22
N VAL A 44 -2.84 2.37 9.32
CA VAL A 44 -2.58 1.67 10.60
C VAL A 44 -1.30 2.10 11.31
N TYR A 45 -0.19 2.28 10.58
CA TYR A 45 1.15 2.44 11.18
C TYR A 45 1.70 3.87 11.14
N ALA A 46 1.22 4.73 10.23
CA ALA A 46 1.63 6.13 10.20
C ALA A 46 1.02 6.89 11.38
N VAL A 47 1.84 7.27 12.36
CA VAL A 47 1.41 8.07 13.51
C VAL A 47 1.26 9.53 13.10
N ASN A 48 2.33 10.14 12.57
CA ASN A 48 2.36 11.56 12.21
C ASN A 48 2.67 11.82 10.74
N HIS A 49 3.55 11.02 10.13
CA HIS A 49 3.96 11.18 8.73
C HIS A 49 3.60 9.96 7.90
N LEU A 50 3.42 10.19 6.61
CA LEU A 50 3.16 9.12 5.64
C LEU A 50 4.44 8.30 5.40
N TYR A 51 4.24 7.02 5.12
CA TYR A 51 5.23 6.12 4.56
C TYR A 51 5.10 6.07 3.05
N ARG A 52 6.25 5.98 2.40
CA ARG A 52 6.39 5.75 0.95
C ARG A 52 7.16 4.47 0.69
N VAL A 53 6.79 3.78 -0.39
CA VAL A 53 7.48 2.56 -0.83
C VAL A 53 8.85 2.91 -1.41
N THR A 54 9.87 2.16 -1.02
CA THR A 54 11.24 2.28 -1.58
C THR A 54 11.51 1.24 -2.66
N GLN A 55 11.01 0.02 -2.45
CA GLN A 55 11.14 -1.12 -3.37
C GLN A 55 9.98 -2.08 -3.16
N SER A 56 9.59 -2.83 -4.18
CA SER A 56 8.53 -3.83 -4.08
C SER A 56 8.80 -5.02 -4.98
N SER A 57 8.29 -6.19 -4.58
CA SER A 57 8.32 -7.40 -5.37
C SER A 57 7.11 -8.27 -5.08
N VAL A 58 6.53 -8.86 -6.12
CA VAL A 58 5.55 -9.94 -5.98
C VAL A 58 6.31 -11.24 -5.77
N LYS A 59 6.07 -11.92 -4.65
CA LYS A 59 6.72 -13.21 -4.34
C LYS A 59 5.92 -14.38 -4.89
N ARG A 60 4.59 -14.31 -4.84
CA ARG A 60 3.70 -15.38 -5.30
C ARG A 60 2.37 -14.81 -5.80
N VAL A 61 1.79 -15.50 -6.77
CA VAL A 61 0.41 -15.31 -7.25
C VAL A 61 -0.33 -16.62 -6.99
N ILE A 62 -1.45 -16.57 -6.28
CA ILE A 62 -2.25 -17.74 -5.91
C ILE A 62 -3.64 -17.53 -6.49
N SER A 63 -4.02 -18.28 -7.53
CA SER A 63 -5.39 -18.26 -8.05
C SER A 63 -6.34 -18.91 -7.04
N VAL A 64 -7.33 -18.15 -6.56
CA VAL A 64 -8.30 -18.61 -5.54
C VAL A 64 -9.63 -19.01 -6.20
N GLY A 65 -9.94 -18.45 -7.37
CA GLY A 65 -11.16 -18.73 -8.11
C GLY A 65 -11.14 -18.08 -9.49
N ILE A 66 -12.31 -18.03 -10.13
CA ILE A 66 -12.48 -17.35 -11.42
C ILE A 66 -12.26 -15.86 -11.20
N ASN A 67 -11.28 -15.28 -11.92
CA ASN A 67 -10.92 -13.87 -11.85
C ASN A 67 -10.53 -13.37 -10.44
N THR A 68 -10.11 -14.29 -9.57
CA THR A 68 -9.64 -13.95 -8.23
C THR A 68 -8.25 -14.54 -7.98
N ALA A 69 -7.33 -13.68 -7.56
CA ALA A 69 -5.96 -14.05 -7.28
C ALA A 69 -5.46 -13.34 -6.02
N ASP A 70 -4.81 -14.09 -5.14
CA ASP A 70 -4.10 -13.52 -4.02
C ASP A 70 -2.65 -13.28 -4.41
N LEU A 71 -2.21 -12.04 -4.28
CA LEU A 71 -0.82 -11.63 -4.41
C LEU A 71 -0.14 -11.65 -3.04
N VAL A 72 0.97 -12.37 -2.94
CA VAL A 72 1.88 -12.27 -1.80
C VAL A 72 3.01 -11.33 -2.20
N MET A 73 3.08 -10.19 -1.55
CA MET A 73 3.98 -9.09 -1.89
C MET A 73 4.93 -8.80 -0.73
N VAL A 74 6.17 -8.44 -1.07
CA VAL A 74 7.15 -7.92 -0.11
C VAL A 74 7.63 -6.57 -0.62
N PHE A 75 7.60 -5.55 0.24
CA PHE A 75 7.95 -4.19 -0.11
C PHE A 75 8.62 -3.45 1.05
N GLY A 76 9.58 -2.58 0.72
CA GLY A 76 10.21 -1.69 1.69
C GLY A 76 9.43 -0.39 1.81
N ILE A 77 9.37 0.15 3.03
CA ILE A 77 8.76 1.45 3.33
C ILE A 77 9.74 2.34 4.08
N LYS A 78 9.59 3.65 3.88
CA LYS A 78 10.36 4.68 4.60
C LYS A 78 9.49 5.89 4.90
N GLU A 79 9.68 6.48 6.07
CA GLU A 79 8.93 7.65 6.52
C GLU A 79 9.25 8.89 5.65
N THR A 80 8.23 9.68 5.37
CA THR A 80 8.30 10.90 4.56
C THR A 80 8.17 12.16 5.43
N GLU A 81 8.38 13.32 4.81
CA GLU A 81 8.11 14.60 5.47
C GLU A 81 6.62 14.98 5.49
N CYS A 82 5.81 14.37 4.62
CA CYS A 82 4.38 14.66 4.54
C CYS A 82 3.65 14.18 5.78
N LEU A 83 2.88 15.07 6.40
CA LEU A 83 2.01 14.71 7.51
C LEU A 83 0.85 13.84 7.01
N LYS A 84 0.42 12.87 7.82
CA LYS A 84 -0.73 12.01 7.52
C LYS A 84 -2.02 12.80 7.28
N ALA A 85 -2.18 13.95 7.94
CA ALA A 85 -3.33 14.84 7.76
C ALA A 85 -3.33 15.63 6.44
N SER A 86 -2.24 15.61 5.67
CA SER A 86 -2.01 16.57 4.58
C SER A 86 -2.67 16.19 3.24
N THR A 87 -3.43 15.10 3.15
CA THR A 87 -4.09 14.59 1.92
C THR A 87 -3.18 14.38 0.70
N HIS A 88 -1.87 14.57 0.83
CA HIS A 88 -0.90 14.35 -0.24
C HIS A 88 -0.80 12.86 -0.60
N ASP A 89 -0.47 12.59 -1.87
CA ASP A 89 -0.10 11.25 -2.30
C ASP A 89 1.27 10.88 -1.68
N PRO A 90 1.35 9.81 -0.86
CA PRO A 90 2.59 9.36 -0.26
C PRO A 90 3.73 9.13 -1.27
N GLN A 91 3.42 8.79 -2.53
CA GLN A 91 4.43 8.54 -3.56
C GLN A 91 5.11 9.81 -4.08
N THR A 92 4.49 10.98 -3.89
CA THR A 92 5.08 12.27 -4.28
C THR A 92 5.93 12.88 -3.18
N CYS A 93 5.76 12.42 -1.94
CA CYS A 93 6.43 12.95 -0.77
C CYS A 93 7.92 12.61 -0.75
N ALA A 94 8.74 13.58 -0.37
CA ALA A 94 10.16 13.34 -0.12
C ALA A 94 10.34 12.52 1.16
N PHE A 95 11.35 11.66 1.16
CA PHE A 95 11.74 10.96 2.38
C PHE A 95 12.25 11.96 3.42
N ARG A 96 11.99 11.67 4.69
CA ARG A 96 12.55 12.50 5.77
C ARG A 96 14.07 12.53 5.66
N PRO A 97 14.70 13.71 5.76
CA PRO A 97 16.15 13.83 5.78
C PRO A 97 16.70 13.26 7.09
N GLY A 98 17.82 12.55 7.01
CA GLY A 98 18.50 11.98 8.18
C GLY A 98 19.00 10.56 7.93
N PHE A 99 20.19 10.26 8.46
CA PHE A 99 20.84 8.96 8.32
C PHE A 99 20.11 7.83 9.06
N PHE A 100 19.28 8.16 10.05
CA PHE A 100 18.61 7.19 10.92
C PHE A 100 17.12 7.02 10.64
N VAL A 101 16.60 7.46 9.48
CA VAL A 101 15.19 7.21 9.15
C VAL A 101 15.04 5.72 8.86
N PRO A 102 14.41 4.94 9.75
CA PRO A 102 14.41 3.49 9.62
C PRO A 102 13.64 3.10 8.36
N SER A 103 14.28 2.28 7.52
CA SER A 103 13.57 1.52 6.51
C SER A 103 12.97 0.29 7.19
N SER A 104 11.75 -0.05 6.82
CA SER A 104 11.08 -1.26 7.30
C SER A 104 10.67 -2.11 6.10
N SER A 105 10.76 -3.42 6.26
CA SER A 105 10.29 -4.37 5.27
C SER A 105 8.91 -4.89 5.67
N CYS A 106 7.99 -4.86 4.71
CA CYS A 106 6.62 -5.29 4.87
C CYS A 106 6.33 -6.49 3.97
N SER A 107 5.55 -7.43 4.50
CA SER A 107 4.94 -8.52 3.75
C SER A 107 3.42 -8.34 3.81
N SER A 108 2.76 -8.46 2.66
CA SER A 108 1.31 -8.37 2.58
C SER A 108 0.75 -9.45 1.67
N ARG A 109 -0.42 -9.98 2.04
CA ARG A 109 -1.26 -10.79 1.16
C ARG A 109 -2.45 -9.95 0.74
N VAL A 110 -2.61 -9.73 -0.56
CA VAL A 110 -3.66 -8.90 -1.13
C VAL A 110 -4.49 -9.74 -2.08
N GLN A 111 -5.80 -9.78 -1.87
CA GLN A 111 -6.74 -10.40 -2.78
C GLN A 111 -7.12 -9.42 -3.89
N MET A 112 -6.95 -9.87 -5.13
CA MET A 112 -7.29 -9.15 -6.35
C MET A 112 -8.55 -9.76 -6.93
N LEU A 113 -9.57 -8.92 -7.12
CA LEU A 113 -10.74 -9.17 -7.96
C LEU A 113 -10.63 -8.26 -9.20
N ASP A 114 -11.41 -8.55 -10.24
CA ASP A 114 -11.46 -7.73 -11.46
C ASP A 114 -11.60 -6.23 -11.14
N THR A 115 -12.54 -5.89 -10.26
CA THR A 115 -12.91 -4.50 -9.95
C THR A 115 -12.44 -4.00 -8.58
N SER A 116 -11.94 -4.88 -7.70
CA SER A 116 -11.62 -4.51 -6.32
C SER A 116 -10.33 -5.16 -5.83
N THR A 117 -9.82 -4.62 -4.72
CA THR A 117 -8.57 -5.05 -4.13
C THR A 117 -8.73 -5.01 -2.62
N GLN A 118 -8.42 -6.12 -1.94
CA GLN A 118 -8.59 -6.26 -0.50
C GLN A 118 -7.28 -6.74 0.14
N VAL A 119 -6.80 -6.00 1.13
CA VAL A 119 -5.63 -6.42 1.91
C VAL A 119 -6.08 -7.47 2.92
N LEU A 120 -5.66 -8.73 2.75
CA LEU A 120 -6.00 -9.83 3.65
C LEU A 120 -5.07 -9.89 4.86
N SER A 121 -3.79 -9.57 4.67
CA SER A 121 -2.84 -9.47 5.77
C SER A 121 -1.74 -8.46 5.49
N LEU A 122 -1.22 -7.86 6.55
CA LEU A 122 -0.12 -6.92 6.49
C LEU A 122 0.75 -7.08 7.74
N SER A 123 2.04 -7.27 7.52
CA SER A 123 3.04 -7.34 8.58
C SER A 123 4.25 -6.53 8.15
N CYS A 124 4.62 -5.55 8.97
CA CYS A 124 5.83 -4.76 8.78
C CYS A 124 6.76 -5.03 9.94
N GLY A 125 8.05 -5.20 9.65
CA GLY A 125 9.10 -5.37 10.64
C GLY A 125 10.36 -4.64 10.22
N HIS A 126 11.28 -4.46 11.16
CA HIS A 126 12.60 -3.95 10.83
C HIS A 126 13.44 -5.08 10.21
N ASP A 127 14.24 -4.75 9.20
CA ASP A 127 15.11 -5.70 8.51
C ASP A 127 16.01 -6.43 9.50
N SER A 128 15.59 -7.64 9.88
CA SER A 128 16.50 -8.65 10.38
C SER A 128 16.90 -9.43 9.14
N SER A 129 18.02 -9.05 8.52
CA SER A 129 18.67 -9.96 7.57
C SER A 129 18.73 -11.34 8.23
N SER A 130 18.18 -12.36 7.56
CA SER A 130 18.35 -13.74 7.98
C SER A 130 19.84 -14.07 7.95
N SER A 131 20.48 -13.98 9.10
CA SER A 131 21.78 -14.55 9.37
C SER A 131 21.63 -15.21 10.73
N SER A 132 21.49 -16.53 10.68
CA SER A 132 21.33 -17.40 11.83
C SER A 132 22.60 -17.35 12.67
N GLU A 133 22.74 -16.42 13.61
CA GLU A 133 23.67 -16.59 14.74
C GLU A 133 23.01 -16.13 16.04
N SER A 134 22.82 -17.12 16.90
CA SER A 134 22.38 -17.01 18.29
C SER A 134 23.41 -16.20 19.08
N SER A 135 23.01 -15.06 19.65
CA SER A 135 23.51 -14.55 20.93
C SER A 135 22.61 -13.42 21.43
N GLU A 136 22.44 -13.38 22.74
CA GLU A 136 21.42 -12.64 23.46
C GLU A 136 21.86 -11.21 23.72
N GLU A 137 21.20 -10.22 23.12
CA GLU A 137 21.19 -8.86 23.67
C GLU A 137 19.90 -8.11 23.30
N LYS A 138 19.02 -8.02 24.30
CA LYS A 138 17.80 -7.22 24.26
C LYS A 138 18.17 -5.73 24.32
N PHE A 139 18.26 -5.08 23.17
CA PHE A 139 18.01 -3.63 23.10
C PHE A 139 16.54 -3.37 22.81
N SER A 140 15.80 -3.05 23.87
CA SER A 140 14.40 -2.63 23.86
C SER A 140 14.26 -1.24 23.23
N ARG A 141 14.25 -1.17 21.89
CA ARG A 141 13.60 -0.07 21.16
C ARG A 141 12.55 -0.69 20.25
N GLY A 142 11.30 -0.62 20.70
CA GLY A 142 10.06 -0.97 19.99
C GLY A 142 10.19 -1.97 18.85
N ARG A 143 10.17 -3.28 19.16
CA ARG A 143 9.90 -4.30 18.14
C ARG A 143 8.45 -4.11 17.67
N TYR A 144 8.26 -3.40 16.57
CA TYR A 144 6.97 -3.39 15.87
C TYR A 144 6.91 -4.63 14.95
N GLN A 145 6.72 -5.81 15.53
CA GLN A 145 6.24 -6.98 14.79
C GLN A 145 4.73 -7.05 15.03
N PHE A 146 3.95 -6.62 14.04
CA PHE A 146 2.49 -6.68 14.12
C PHE A 146 1.95 -7.46 12.93
N ASN A 147 1.51 -8.69 13.18
CA ASN A 147 0.78 -9.47 12.20
C ASN A 147 -0.68 -9.05 12.26
N ILE A 148 -1.15 -8.32 11.25
CA ILE A 148 -2.57 -7.98 11.14
C ILE A 148 -3.17 -8.86 10.05
N SER A 149 -4.15 -9.67 10.46
CA SER A 149 -4.99 -10.46 9.56
C SER A 149 -6.36 -9.79 9.51
N PHE A 150 -6.80 -9.42 8.31
CA PHE A 150 -8.10 -8.81 8.07
C PHE A 150 -9.09 -9.89 7.64
N GLY A 151 -9.32 -10.87 8.50
CA GLY A 151 -10.43 -11.81 8.31
C GLY A 151 -11.76 -11.10 8.55
N ASN A 152 -12.64 -11.12 7.54
CA ASN A 152 -14.03 -10.62 7.58
C ASN A 152 -14.20 -9.14 7.94
N ARG A 153 -13.71 -8.21 7.10
CA ARG A 153 -14.32 -6.87 7.05
C ARG A 153 -15.57 -6.98 6.19
N ASP A 154 -16.74 -6.91 6.82
CA ASP A 154 -18.01 -6.70 6.11
C ASP A 154 -17.91 -5.45 5.22
N PRO A 155 -18.55 -5.41 4.03
CA PRO A 155 -18.56 -4.23 3.20
C PRO A 155 -19.06 -3.03 4.01
N ALA A 156 -18.27 -1.94 4.04
CA ALA A 156 -18.73 -0.70 4.63
C ALA A 156 -20.08 -0.31 4.02
N PRO A 157 -21.12 -0.01 4.82
CA PRO A 157 -22.41 0.39 4.28
C PRO A 157 -22.25 1.65 3.43
N ALA A 158 -22.89 1.64 2.26
CA ALA A 158 -22.88 2.75 1.33
C ALA A 158 -23.32 4.05 2.04
N PRO A 159 -22.73 5.21 1.69
CA PRO A 159 -23.18 6.48 2.25
C PRO A 159 -24.63 6.72 1.82
N THR A 160 -25.53 6.73 2.79
CA THR A 160 -26.91 7.14 2.60
C THR A 160 -26.94 8.59 2.10
N ALA A 161 -27.56 8.79 0.93
CA ALA A 161 -27.79 10.11 0.39
C ALA A 161 -28.57 10.98 1.40
N PRO A 162 -28.26 12.28 1.53
CA PRO A 162 -28.97 13.14 2.47
C PRO A 162 -30.43 13.29 2.06
N SER A 163 -31.33 12.83 2.93
CA SER A 163 -32.77 13.05 2.80
C SER A 163 -33.08 14.53 2.93
N VAL A 164 -33.60 15.14 1.87
CA VAL A 164 -34.23 16.46 1.89
C VAL A 164 -35.46 16.38 2.79
N GLN A 165 -35.48 17.14 3.90
CA GLN A 165 -36.72 17.45 4.61
C GLN A 165 -36.93 18.97 4.68
N PRO A 166 -38.16 19.47 4.45
CA PRO A 166 -38.45 20.89 4.43
C PRO A 166 -38.73 21.45 5.83
N GLY A 167 -38.13 22.62 6.06
CA GLY A 167 -38.50 23.70 6.99
C GLY A 167 -39.28 23.37 8.27
N ARG A 168 -38.63 23.62 9.42
CA ARG A 168 -39.29 24.17 10.60
C ARG A 168 -38.39 25.18 11.32
N SER A 169 -38.93 26.39 11.41
CA SER A 169 -38.46 27.56 12.17
C SER A 169 -38.30 27.24 13.66
N LEU A 170 -37.21 27.71 14.27
CA LEU A 170 -37.22 28.05 15.69
C LEU A 170 -36.29 29.23 16.00
N HIS A 171 -36.95 30.27 16.46
CA HIS A 171 -36.50 31.49 17.11
C HIS A 171 -35.17 31.44 17.89
N LYS A 172 -34.33 32.44 17.59
CA LYS A 172 -33.81 33.45 18.54
C LYS A 172 -33.11 32.92 19.79
N GLN A 173 -31.77 32.94 19.77
CA GLN A 173 -31.03 33.32 20.95
C GLN A 173 -29.84 34.24 20.61
N ARG A 174 -29.87 35.37 21.29
CA ARG A 174 -28.98 36.53 21.21
C ARG A 174 -27.66 36.18 21.89
N ALA A 175 -26.55 36.25 21.17
CA ALA A 175 -25.22 36.20 21.77
C ALA A 175 -24.87 37.60 22.29
N GLU A 176 -24.74 37.74 23.60
CA GLU A 176 -24.07 38.87 24.21
C GLU A 176 -22.56 38.71 24.04
N ILE A 177 -21.93 39.73 23.47
CA ILE A 177 -20.49 39.85 23.28
C ILE A 177 -19.95 40.54 24.53
N TRP A 178 -19.15 39.83 25.32
CA TRP A 178 -18.30 40.44 26.34
C TRP A 178 -16.87 40.50 25.80
N ASN A 179 -16.45 41.70 25.38
CA ASN A 179 -15.04 42.03 25.14
C ASN A 179 -14.50 42.76 26.37
N ASN A 180 -13.50 42.20 27.02
CA ASN A 180 -12.57 42.89 27.92
C ASN A 180 -11.15 42.55 27.43
N SER A 181 -10.45 43.53 26.86
CA SER A 181 -9.23 44.16 27.40
C SER A 181 -7.93 43.39 27.10
N LEU A 182 -6.98 44.00 26.38
CA LEU A 182 -5.93 44.89 26.92
C LEU A 182 -4.92 45.29 25.82
N GLU A 183 -4.55 46.58 25.87
CA GLU A 183 -3.43 47.31 25.23
C GLU A 183 -3.40 47.49 23.71
#